data_AF-A0A427ANP3-F1
#
_entry.id   AF-A0A427ANP3-F1
#
_cell.length_a   1.000
_cell.length_b   1.000
_cell.length_c   1.000
_cell.angle_alpha   90.00
_cell.angle_beta   90.00
_cell.angle_gamma   90.00
#
_symmetry.space_group_name_H-M   'P 1'
#
loop_
_entity.id
_entity.type
_entity.pdbx_description
1 polymer ?
#
loop_
_entity_poly.entity_id
_entity_poly.type
_entity_poly.pdbx_seq_one_letter_code
_entity_poly.pdbx_strand_id
1 'polypeptide(L)'
;MEHRLHIDTSIQLIGKLLFGSEQGPEVFETVRPAGQPLVDDWSCLKSMVRAFETHCGSLSQYGMKHMRSLANICNAGIREETMAKVSAQACLRFPSNSWSSLHRGFSS
;
A
#
# COMPACT_ATOMS: atom_id res chain seq x y z
N MET A 1 -6.87 -0.25 -17.94
CA MET A 1 -6.94 0.96 -17.10
C MET A 1 -7.52 0.67 -15.72
N GLU A 2 -8.58 -0.15 -15.62
CA GLU A 2 -9.25 -0.51 -14.36
C GLU A 2 -8.30 -0.89 -13.21
N HIS A 3 -7.30 -1.76 -13.46
CA HIS A 3 -6.31 -2.13 -12.44
C HIS A 3 -5.52 -0.91 -11.90
N ARG A 4 -5.06 -0.01 -12.77
CA ARG A 4 -4.28 1.16 -12.35
C ARG A 4 -5.11 2.09 -11.48
N LEU A 5 -6.34 2.35 -11.91
CA LEU A 5 -7.29 3.16 -11.16
C LEU A 5 -7.58 2.54 -9.79
N HIS A 6 -7.87 1.23 -9.74
CA HIS A 6 -8.10 0.48 -8.50
C HIS A 6 -6.93 0.60 -7.52
N ILE A 7 -5.69 0.42 -7.99
CA ILE A 7 -4.51 0.53 -7.13
C ILE A 7 -4.34 1.96 -6.60
N ASP A 8 -4.43 2.97 -7.46
CA ASP A 8 -4.29 4.37 -7.06
C ASP A 8 -5.38 4.76 -6.04
N THR A 9 -6.64 4.40 -6.28
CA THR A 9 -7.76 4.75 -5.37
C THR A 9 -7.69 3.98 -4.05
N SER A 10 -7.29 2.71 -4.08
CA SER A 10 -7.16 1.88 -2.88
C SER A 10 -6.08 2.42 -1.95
N ILE A 11 -4.90 2.75 -2.49
CA ILE A 11 -3.82 3.37 -1.71
C ILE A 11 -4.29 4.71 -1.15
N GLN A 12 -4.88 5.59 -1.97
CA GLN A 12 -5.38 6.88 -1.48
C GLN A 12 -6.39 6.72 -0.34
N LEU A 13 -7.32 5.76 -0.45
CA LEU A 13 -8.31 5.50 0.60
C LEU A 13 -7.66 4.96 1.89
N ILE A 14 -6.68 4.08 1.78
CA ILE A 14 -5.90 3.58 2.93
C ILE A 14 -5.21 4.75 3.65
N GLY A 15 -4.58 5.67 2.91
CA GLY A 15 -3.97 6.87 3.50
C GLY A 15 -4.98 7.69 4.30
N LYS A 16 -6.18 7.90 3.76
CA LYS A 16 -7.27 8.61 4.45
C LYS A 16 -7.76 7.86 5.70
N LEU A 17 -7.86 6.54 5.64
CA LEU A 17 -8.29 5.72 6.78
C LEU A 17 -7.26 5.67 7.91
N LEU A 18 -5.96 5.77 7.58
CA LEU A 18 -4.87 5.73 8.56
C LEU A 18 -4.61 7.09 9.21
N PHE A 19 -4.58 8.16 8.41
CA PHE A 19 -4.07 9.47 8.84
C PHE A 19 -5.10 10.60 8.69
N GLY A 20 -6.29 10.32 8.14
CA GLY A 20 -7.29 11.33 7.83
C GLY A 20 -7.13 11.96 6.44
N SER A 21 -8.14 12.72 6.02
CA SER A 21 -8.24 13.24 4.65
C SER A 21 -7.17 14.26 4.27
N GLU A 22 -6.66 15.01 5.25
CA GLU A 22 -5.65 16.06 5.05
C GLU A 22 -4.22 15.48 5.15
N GLN A 23 -3.92 14.76 6.22
CA GLN A 23 -2.56 14.23 6.46
C GLN A 23 -2.23 12.99 5.63
N GLY A 24 -3.22 12.21 5.19
CA GLY A 24 -3.00 10.99 4.40
C GLY A 24 -2.16 11.22 3.13
N PRO A 25 -2.55 12.17 2.25
CA PRO A 25 -1.74 12.54 1.09
C PRO A 25 -0.33 13.01 1.46
N GLU A 26 -0.19 13.86 2.48
CA GLU A 26 1.11 14.40 2.90
C GLU A 26 2.09 13.29 3.34
N VAL A 27 1.62 12.33 4.15
CA VAL A 27 2.43 11.19 4.58
C VAL A 27 2.87 10.35 3.38
N PHE A 28 2.01 10.15 2.37
CA PHE A 28 2.32 9.29 1.23
C PHE A 28 3.24 9.95 0.20
N GLU A 29 3.22 11.28 0.12
CA GLU A 29 4.07 12.07 -0.77
C GLU A 29 5.42 12.42 -0.12
N THR A 30 5.53 12.27 1.20
CA THR A 30 6.76 12.56 1.96
C THR A 30 7.97 11.84 1.34
N VAL A 31 8.99 12.65 1.03
CA VAL A 31 10.29 12.18 0.54
C VAL A 31 11.32 12.40 1.64
N ARG A 32 12.02 11.34 2.01
CA ARG A 32 13.10 11.44 2.99
C ARG A 32 14.29 12.24 2.44
N PRO A 33 15.05 12.93 3.30
CA PRO A 33 16.27 13.61 2.90
C PRO A 33 17.23 12.71 2.12
N ALA A 34 17.95 13.29 1.16
CA ALA A 34 18.95 12.57 0.39
C ALA A 34 19.98 11.89 1.31
N GLY A 35 20.31 10.63 1.02
CA GLY A 35 21.22 9.82 1.83
C GLY A 35 20.53 8.97 2.90
N GLN A 36 19.24 9.19 3.19
CA GLN A 36 18.46 8.30 4.06
C GLN A 36 17.89 7.09 3.30
N PRO A 37 17.73 5.93 3.96
CA PRO A 37 17.03 4.80 3.38
C PRO A 37 15.53 5.11 3.21
N LEU A 38 14.91 4.45 2.22
CA LEU A 38 13.47 4.59 1.94
C LEU A 38 12.60 4.23 3.16
N VAL A 39 12.98 3.15 3.85
CA VAL A 39 12.31 2.63 5.05
C VAL A 39 13.36 2.20 6.06
N ASP A 40 13.06 2.36 7.35
CA ASP A 40 13.95 1.88 8.42
C ASP A 40 13.78 0.38 8.66
N ASP A 41 12.55 -0.12 8.57
CA ASP A 41 12.20 -1.53 8.73
C ASP A 41 11.73 -2.14 7.39
N TRP A 42 12.62 -2.87 6.75
CA TRP A 42 12.33 -3.61 5.51
C TRP A 42 11.38 -4.78 5.70
N SER A 43 11.34 -5.36 6.90
CA SER A 43 10.40 -6.44 7.21
C SER A 43 8.97 -5.89 7.29
N CYS A 44 8.80 -4.71 7.92
CA CYS A 44 7.56 -3.97 7.90
C CYS A 44 7.09 -3.69 6.47
N LEU A 45 7.98 -3.20 5.59
CA LEU A 45 7.59 -2.88 4.21
C LEU A 45 7.02 -4.11 3.48
N LYS A 46 7.65 -5.28 3.64
CA LYS A 46 7.15 -6.54 3.06
C LYS A 46 5.79 -6.92 3.65
N SER A 47 5.62 -6.79 4.97
CA SER A 47 4.32 -7.03 5.62
C SER A 47 3.23 -6.08 5.13
N MET A 48 3.53 -4.79 4.91
CA MET A 48 2.57 -3.82 4.36
C MET A 48 2.13 -4.19 2.95
N VAL A 49 3.09 -4.59 2.10
CA VAL A 49 2.81 -5.06 0.73
C VAL A 49 1.91 -6.29 0.76
N ARG A 50 2.25 -7.31 1.56
CA ARG A 50 1.45 -8.53 1.68
C ARG A 50 0.04 -8.24 2.20
N ALA A 51 -0.08 -7.46 3.28
CA ALA A 51 -1.38 -7.09 3.84
C ALA A 51 -2.26 -6.33 2.84
N PHE A 52 -1.67 -5.42 2.06
CA PHE A 52 -2.38 -4.77 0.95
C PHE A 52 -2.83 -5.79 -0.09
N GLU A 53 -1.91 -6.59 -0.62
CA GLU A 53 -2.18 -7.50 -1.74
C GLU A 53 -3.20 -8.60 -1.38
N THR A 54 -3.23 -9.05 -0.13
CA THR A 54 -4.24 -10.00 0.38
C THR A 54 -5.67 -9.50 0.22
N HIS A 55 -5.91 -8.20 0.38
CA HIS A 55 -7.26 -7.62 0.33
C HIS A 55 -7.55 -6.89 -0.99
N CYS A 56 -6.54 -6.21 -1.54
CA CYS A 56 -6.68 -5.34 -2.70
C CYS A 56 -6.15 -5.96 -4.01
N GLY A 57 -5.58 -7.16 -3.95
CA GLY A 57 -4.98 -7.85 -5.09
C GLY A 57 -3.56 -7.38 -5.41
N SER A 58 -2.90 -8.08 -6.33
CA SER A 58 -1.49 -7.83 -6.69
C SER A 58 -1.27 -6.36 -7.09
N LEU A 59 -0.13 -5.79 -6.69
CA LEU A 59 0.33 -4.48 -7.14
C LEU A 59 0.66 -4.47 -8.64
N SER A 60 1.07 -5.62 -9.19
CA SER A 60 1.75 -5.73 -10.49
C SER A 60 2.95 -4.79 -10.62
N GLN A 61 3.55 -4.71 -11.82
CA GLN A 61 4.64 -3.75 -12.06
C GLN A 61 4.18 -2.29 -11.88
N TYR A 62 2.90 -1.99 -12.15
CA TYR A 62 2.39 -0.64 -12.04
C TYR A 62 2.36 -0.15 -10.59
N GLY A 63 1.83 -0.97 -9.68
CA GLY A 63 1.64 -0.61 -8.28
C GLY A 63 2.95 -0.42 -7.51
N MET A 64 4.09 -0.87 -8.05
CA MET A 64 5.41 -0.61 -7.48
C MET A 64 5.73 0.89 -7.34
N LYS A 65 5.03 1.77 -8.08
CA LYS A 65 5.11 3.22 -7.87
C LYS A 65 4.73 3.65 -6.43
N HIS A 66 3.91 2.86 -5.74
CA HIS A 66 3.39 3.14 -4.40
C HIS A 66 4.26 2.58 -3.27
N MET A 67 5.41 1.98 -3.59
CA MET A 67 6.33 1.44 -2.57
C MET A 67 6.79 2.50 -1.56
N ARG A 68 6.94 3.77 -1.99
CA ARG A 68 7.25 4.87 -1.07
C ARG A 68 6.10 5.14 -0.10
N SER A 69 4.86 5.11 -0.56
CA SER A 69 3.69 5.30 0.29
C SER A 69 3.60 4.17 1.34
N LEU A 70 3.81 2.92 0.92
CA LEU A 70 3.87 1.77 1.84
C LEU A 70 5.05 1.85 2.82
N ALA A 71 6.20 2.36 2.37
CA ALA A 71 7.34 2.63 3.26
C ALA A 71 7.04 3.72 4.28
N ASN A 72 6.34 4.78 3.89
CA ASN A 72 5.98 5.86 4.79
C ASN A 72 4.98 5.40 5.87
N ILE A 73 4.10 4.44 5.56
CA ILE A 73 3.25 3.77 6.56
C ILE A 73 4.11 3.09 7.65
N CYS A 74 5.16 2.37 7.24
CA CYS A 74 6.11 1.77 8.18
C CYS A 74 6.86 2.81 9.00
N ASN A 75 7.36 3.86 8.34
CA ASN A 75 8.08 4.94 9.00
C ASN A 75 7.19 5.72 10.00
N ALA A 76 5.87 5.69 9.82
CA ALA A 76 4.88 6.23 10.74
C ALA A 76 4.50 5.28 11.90
N GLY A 77 5.13 4.09 11.98
CA GLY A 77 4.93 3.13 13.07
C GLY A 77 3.65 2.29 12.96
N ILE A 78 3.02 2.22 11.78
CA ILE A 78 1.83 1.41 11.58
C ILE A 78 2.20 -0.09 11.49
N ARG A 79 1.45 -0.92 12.23
CA ARG A 79 1.61 -2.38 12.27
C ARG A 79 0.77 -3.08 11.21
N GLU A 80 1.19 -4.29 10.84
CA GLU A 80 0.55 -5.12 9.79
C GLU A 80 -0.95 -5.33 10.04
N GLU A 81 -1.35 -5.60 11.29
CA GLU A 81 -2.74 -5.78 11.69
C GLU A 81 -3.63 -4.59 11.30
N THR A 82 -3.12 -3.37 11.52
CA THR A 82 -3.83 -2.14 11.17
C THR A 82 -3.93 -2.02 9.65
N MET A 83 -2.84 -2.28 8.92
CA MET A 83 -2.82 -2.25 7.46
C MET A 83 -3.81 -3.24 6.84
N ALA A 84 -3.87 -4.47 7.35
CA ALA A 84 -4.83 -5.47 6.91
C ALA A 84 -6.26 -5.00 7.13
N LYS A 85 -6.56 -4.45 8.33
CA LYS A 85 -7.89 -3.94 8.67
C LYS A 85 -8.33 -2.78 7.76
N VAL A 86 -7.44 -1.82 7.46
CA VAL A 86 -7.80 -0.69 6.58
C VAL A 86 -7.84 -1.11 5.11
N SER A 87 -7.03 -2.07 4.70
CA SER A 87 -7.04 -2.64 3.34
C SER A 87 -8.33 -3.41 3.08
N ALA A 88 -8.83 -4.17 4.06
CA ALA A 88 -10.14 -4.83 3.98
C ALA A 88 -11.31 -3.84 3.89
N GLN A 89 -11.19 -2.67 4.54
CA GLN A 89 -12.18 -1.60 4.44
C GLN A 89 -12.11 -0.87 3.10
N ALA A 90 -10.90 -0.62 2.59
CA ALA A 90 -10.69 0.05 1.31
C ALA A 90 -11.10 -0.82 0.11
N CYS A 91 -10.88 -2.13 0.21
CA CYS A 91 -11.09 -3.11 -0.84
C CYS A 91 -12.16 -4.13 -0.42
N LEU A 92 -13.43 -3.70 -0.44
CA LEU A 92 -14.58 -4.52 -0.03
C LEU A 92 -14.75 -5.80 -0.86
N ARG A 93 -14.25 -5.82 -2.09
CA ARG A 93 -14.27 -6.98 -2.97
C ARG A 93 -12.90 -7.15 -3.60
N PHE A 94 -12.43 -8.39 -3.61
CA PHE A 94 -11.20 -8.73 -4.31
C PHE A 94 -11.40 -8.52 -5.83
N PRO A 95 -10.51 -7.76 -6.50
CA PRO A 95 -10.66 -7.47 -7.93
C PRO A 95 -10.50 -8.72 -8.79
N SER A 96 -11.37 -8.90 -9.78
CA SER A 96 -11.39 -10.07 -10.68
C SER A 96 -10.53 -9.91 -11.95
N ASN A 97 -9.82 -8.80 -12.11
CA ASN A 97 -8.97 -8.57 -13.29
C ASN A 97 -7.66 -9.37 -13.21
N SER A 98 -7.09 -9.72 -14.37
CA SER A 98 -5.90 -10.57 -14.46
C SER A 98 -4.66 -9.98 -13.78
N TRP A 99 -4.52 -8.64 -13.78
CA TRP A 99 -3.38 -7.93 -13.20
C TRP A 99 -3.38 -7.93 -11.67
N SER A 100 -4.54 -8.10 -11.05
CA SER A 100 -4.69 -8.19 -9.59
C SER A 100 -4.58 -9.62 -9.05
N SER A 101 -4.38 -10.61 -9.92
CA SER A 101 -4.27 -12.02 -9.53
C SER A 101 -3.02 -12.30 -8.69
N LEU A 102 -3.18 -13.08 -7.62
CA LEU A 102 -2.07 -13.56 -6.77
C LEU A 102 -1.57 -14.96 -7.16
N HIS A 103 -1.97 -15.52 -8.31
CA HIS A 103 -1.55 -16.88 -8.70
C HIS A 103 -0.03 -17.04 -8.85
N ARG A 104 0.69 -15.93 -9.11
CA ARG A 104 2.17 -15.89 -9.21
C ARG A 104 2.84 -15.53 -7.88
N GLY A 105 2.09 -15.49 -6.79
CA GLY A 105 2.56 -15.07 -5.49
C GLY A 105 2.42 -13.57 -5.25
N PHE A 106 2.96 -13.14 -4.12
CA PHE A 106 3.02 -11.75 -3.67
C PHE A 106 4.24 -11.04 -4.24
N SER A 107 4.19 -9.71 -4.28
CA SER A 107 5.29 -8.86 -4.72
C SER A 107 6.48 -8.82 -3.73
N SER A 108 6.33 -9.39 -2.53
CA SER A 108 7.33 -9.39 -1.45
C SER A 108 7.35 -10.67 -0.62
#